data_AF-A0A661C5F6-F1
#
_entry.id   AF-A0A661C5F6-F1
#
_cell.length_a   1.000
_cell.length_b   1.000
_cell.length_c   1.000
_cell.angle_alpha   90.00
_cell.angle_beta   90.00
_cell.angle_gamma   90.00
#
_symmetry.space_group_name_H-M   'P 1'
#
loop_
_entity.id
_entity.type
_entity.pdbx_description
1 polymer ?
#
loop_
_entity_poly.entity_id
_entity_poly.type
_entity_poly.pdbx_seq_one_letter_code
_entity_poly.pdbx_strand_id
1 'polypeptide(L)'
;DIAIHETFLEPEQLVRLYGQSPQQALGVGTQIHTSPQAFGKVMSAIKPRHAIGYHFFNDENTRYGIYDGVRETYDGPLSLATDNMIWNITKGGIKERMTVSPDAAWSVAGPTKPPKPPARGTVPDPITDYIKAGRWDVNDAQGPMIKEFKKEHNMK
;
A
#
# COMPACT_ATOMS: atom_id res chain seq x y z
N ASP A 1 -2.44 12.64 -17.82
CA ASP A 1 -1.01 12.28 -17.99
C ASP A 1 -0.79 10.80 -17.75
N ILE A 2 -0.93 10.34 -16.51
CA ILE A 2 -0.93 8.92 -16.16
C ILE A 2 -2.35 8.36 -16.12
N ALA A 3 -2.51 7.06 -16.36
CA ALA A 3 -3.73 6.31 -16.08
C ALA A 3 -3.39 5.02 -15.33
N ILE A 4 -4.02 4.80 -14.18
CA ILE A 4 -3.81 3.63 -13.32
C ILE A 4 -5.09 2.81 -13.35
N HIS A 5 -4.98 1.52 -13.64
CA HIS A 5 -6.14 0.62 -13.66
C HIS A 5 -5.73 -0.80 -13.28
N GLU A 6 -6.67 -1.54 -12.71
CA GLU A 6 -6.52 -2.97 -12.44
C GLU A 6 -6.07 -3.72 -13.70
N THR A 7 -5.12 -4.64 -13.54
CA THR A 7 -4.65 -5.59 -14.55
C THR A 7 -4.45 -6.94 -13.87
N PHE A 8 -5.43 -7.81 -13.96
CA PHE A 8 -5.48 -9.02 -13.16
C PHE A 8 -4.69 -10.19 -13.77
N LEU A 9 -4.55 -11.27 -13.00
CA LEU A 9 -3.94 -12.52 -13.44
C LEU A 9 -4.70 -13.11 -14.65
N GLU A 10 -3.96 -13.76 -15.53
CA GLU A 10 -4.56 -14.52 -16.64
C GLU A 10 -5.31 -15.76 -16.11
N PRO A 11 -6.36 -16.23 -16.80
CA PRO A 11 -7.06 -17.46 -16.41
C PRO A 11 -6.13 -18.65 -16.19
N GLU A 12 -5.12 -18.85 -17.03
CA GLU A 12 -4.15 -19.93 -16.87
C GLU A 12 -3.33 -19.83 -15.57
N GLN A 13 -2.99 -18.60 -15.15
CA GLN A 13 -2.28 -18.35 -13.91
C GLN A 13 -3.17 -18.68 -12.70
N LEU A 14 -4.48 -18.40 -12.78
CA LEU A 14 -5.44 -18.76 -11.73
C LEU A 14 -5.63 -20.27 -11.61
N VAL A 15 -5.65 -21.00 -12.72
CA VAL A 15 -5.65 -22.48 -12.71
C VAL A 15 -4.37 -22.98 -12.05
N ARG A 16 -3.21 -22.52 -12.52
CA ARG A 16 -1.90 -23.04 -12.09
C ARG A 16 -1.56 -22.70 -10.64
N LEU A 17 -1.78 -21.45 -10.22
CA LEU A 17 -1.30 -20.95 -8.93
C LEU A 17 -2.34 -21.12 -7.83
N TYR A 18 -3.63 -21.02 -8.15
CA TYR A 18 -4.71 -21.07 -7.16
C TYR A 18 -5.52 -22.37 -7.22
N GLY A 19 -5.22 -23.28 -8.15
CA GLY A 19 -5.93 -24.56 -8.29
C GLY A 19 -7.40 -24.40 -8.70
N GLN A 20 -7.76 -23.27 -9.32
CA GLN A 20 -9.13 -23.04 -9.77
C GLN A 20 -9.49 -23.97 -10.93
N SER A 21 -10.78 -24.32 -11.03
CA SER A 21 -11.28 -24.96 -12.25
C SER A 21 -11.16 -23.99 -13.44
N PRO A 22 -10.95 -24.47 -14.67
CA PRO A 22 -10.87 -23.59 -15.85
C PRO A 22 -12.09 -22.67 -16.00
N GLN A 23 -13.29 -23.15 -15.67
CA GLN A 23 -14.51 -22.35 -15.73
C GLN A 23 -14.50 -21.20 -14.72
N GLN A 24 -14.07 -21.46 -13.48
CA GLN A 24 -13.96 -20.42 -12.46
C GLN A 24 -12.87 -19.41 -12.82
N ALA A 25 -11.70 -19.90 -13.25
CA ALA A 25 -10.58 -19.06 -13.67
C ALA A 25 -10.94 -18.13 -14.82
N LEU A 26 -11.69 -18.63 -15.82
CA LEU A 26 -12.17 -17.80 -16.93
C LEU A 26 -13.12 -16.69 -16.44
N GLY A 27 -14.05 -17.02 -15.54
CA GLY A 27 -14.98 -16.03 -14.99
C GLY A 27 -14.26 -14.96 -14.16
N VAL A 28 -13.37 -15.38 -13.27
CA VAL A 28 -12.57 -14.48 -12.43
C VAL A 28 -11.67 -13.59 -13.28
N GLY A 29 -10.86 -14.17 -14.17
CA GLY A 29 -9.87 -13.43 -14.95
C GLY A 29 -10.41 -12.57 -16.09
N THR A 30 -11.72 -12.63 -16.40
CA THR A 30 -12.29 -11.87 -17.54
C THR A 30 -13.62 -11.16 -17.28
N GLN A 31 -14.47 -11.67 -16.38
CA GLN A 31 -15.81 -11.10 -16.13
C GLN A 31 -15.90 -10.37 -14.80
N ILE A 32 -15.19 -10.86 -13.78
CA ILE A 32 -15.16 -10.25 -12.44
C ILE A 32 -14.04 -9.22 -12.36
N HIS A 33 -12.89 -9.55 -12.93
CA HIS A 33 -11.71 -8.69 -12.98
C HIS A 33 -11.36 -8.25 -14.39
N THR A 34 -10.53 -7.21 -14.47
CA THR A 34 -10.03 -6.68 -15.73
C THR A 34 -8.83 -7.50 -16.20
N SER A 35 -9.00 -8.27 -17.28
CA SER A 35 -7.90 -9.02 -17.89
C SER A 35 -6.80 -8.09 -18.45
N PRO A 36 -5.59 -8.59 -18.69
CA PRO A 36 -4.53 -7.84 -19.36
C PRO A 36 -4.96 -7.22 -20.71
N GLN A 37 -5.67 -7.99 -21.54
CA GLN A 37 -6.20 -7.53 -22.82
C GLN A 37 -7.28 -6.44 -22.64
N ALA A 38 -8.14 -6.58 -21.62
CA ALA A 38 -9.16 -5.58 -21.33
C ALA A 38 -8.52 -4.26 -20.84
N PHE A 39 -7.49 -4.35 -19.99
CA PHE A 39 -6.69 -3.19 -19.58
C PHE A 39 -6.09 -2.48 -20.79
N GLY A 40 -5.41 -3.22 -21.68
CA GLY A 40 -4.80 -2.62 -22.86
C GLY A 40 -5.84 -1.97 -23.79
N LYS A 41 -7.01 -2.59 -23.98
CA LYS A 41 -8.12 -2.01 -24.74
C LYS A 41 -8.57 -0.67 -24.16
N VAL A 42 -8.71 -0.56 -22.83
CA VAL A 42 -9.05 0.69 -22.15
C VAL A 42 -7.96 1.74 -22.37
N MET A 43 -6.68 1.37 -22.19
CA MET A 43 -5.56 2.30 -22.33
C MET A 43 -5.41 2.81 -23.76
N SER A 44 -5.65 1.96 -24.77
CA SER A 44 -5.69 2.38 -26.17
C SER A 44 -6.83 3.33 -26.51
N ALA A 45 -7.96 3.23 -25.80
CA ALA A 45 -9.07 4.16 -25.98
C ALA A 45 -8.75 5.55 -25.40
N ILE A 46 -8.17 5.61 -24.19
CA ILE A 46 -7.95 6.87 -23.46
C ILE A 46 -6.57 7.51 -23.72
N LYS A 47 -5.63 6.77 -24.31
CA LYS A 47 -4.31 7.23 -24.77
C LYS A 47 -3.54 8.03 -23.71
N PRO A 48 -3.24 7.45 -22.53
CA PRO A 48 -2.49 8.17 -21.52
C PRO A 48 -1.06 8.42 -22.01
N ARG A 49 -0.38 9.43 -21.45
CA ARG A 49 1.07 9.61 -21.67
C ARG A 49 1.86 8.46 -21.03
N HIS A 50 1.31 7.78 -20.02
CA HIS A 50 1.86 6.57 -19.40
C HIS A 50 0.76 5.75 -18.71
N ALA A 51 0.63 4.47 -19.03
CA ALA A 51 -0.32 3.55 -18.40
C ALA A 51 0.35 2.77 -17.25
N ILE A 52 -0.41 2.45 -16.20
CA ILE A 52 0.09 1.72 -15.03
C ILE A 52 -0.92 0.61 -14.70
N GLY A 53 -0.51 -0.64 -14.95
CA GLY A 53 -1.26 -1.81 -14.52
C GLY A 53 -0.90 -2.20 -13.09
N TYR A 54 -1.88 -2.44 -12.23
CA TYR A 54 -1.67 -2.84 -10.82
C TYR A 54 -2.68 -3.92 -10.37
N HIS A 55 -2.59 -4.33 -9.10
CA HIS A 55 -3.53 -5.26 -8.45
C HIS A 55 -3.34 -6.73 -8.88
N PHE A 56 -2.08 -7.14 -9.05
CA PHE A 56 -1.65 -8.52 -9.24
C PHE A 56 -0.35 -8.75 -8.45
N PHE A 57 -0.01 -10.01 -8.15
CA PHE A 57 1.32 -10.32 -7.62
C PHE A 57 2.36 -10.18 -8.72
N ASN A 58 3.28 -9.22 -8.60
CA ASN A 58 4.29 -8.90 -9.61
C ASN A 58 5.54 -9.79 -9.48
N ASP A 59 5.35 -11.08 -9.67
CA ASP A 59 6.37 -12.12 -9.54
C ASP A 59 6.90 -12.59 -10.90
N GLU A 60 8.02 -13.31 -10.88
CA GLU A 60 8.64 -13.85 -12.10
C GLU A 60 7.71 -14.79 -12.86
N ASN A 61 6.82 -15.48 -12.14
CA ASN A 61 5.89 -16.44 -12.71
C ASN A 61 4.59 -15.83 -13.23
N THR A 62 4.34 -14.54 -13.00
CA THR A 62 3.08 -13.87 -13.33
C THR A 62 3.24 -12.70 -14.29
N ARG A 63 4.28 -11.87 -14.11
CA ARG A 63 4.36 -10.56 -14.78
C ARG A 63 4.47 -10.62 -16.29
N TYR A 64 5.11 -11.65 -16.85
CA TYR A 64 5.39 -11.71 -18.29
C TYR A 64 4.12 -12.00 -19.11
N GLY A 65 3.29 -12.96 -18.68
CA GLY A 65 2.02 -13.23 -19.36
C GLY A 65 1.06 -12.03 -19.29
N ILE A 66 1.01 -11.36 -18.13
CA ILE A 66 0.26 -10.10 -17.97
C ILE A 66 0.79 -9.02 -18.91
N TYR A 67 2.11 -8.84 -18.98
CA TYR A 67 2.71 -7.88 -19.90
C TYR A 67 2.31 -8.16 -21.35
N ASP A 68 2.47 -9.41 -21.79
CA ASP A 68 2.17 -9.83 -23.16
C ASP A 68 0.68 -9.60 -23.50
N GLY A 69 -0.23 -9.98 -22.59
CA GLY A 69 -1.66 -9.77 -22.77
C GLY A 69 -2.06 -8.29 -22.85
N VAL A 70 -1.40 -7.39 -22.10
CA VAL A 70 -1.59 -5.93 -22.29
C VAL A 70 -1.13 -5.49 -23.68
N ARG A 71 0.04 -5.99 -24.13
CA ARG A 71 0.66 -5.61 -25.40
C ARG A 71 -0.11 -6.06 -26.64
N GLU A 72 -0.98 -7.04 -26.52
CA GLU A 72 -1.92 -7.40 -27.60
C GLU A 72 -2.82 -6.24 -28.03
N THR A 73 -3.13 -5.32 -27.10
CA THR A 73 -4.14 -4.29 -27.32
C THR A 73 -3.67 -2.87 -27.02
N TYR A 74 -2.47 -2.69 -26.45
CA TYR A 74 -1.88 -1.38 -26.12
C TYR A 74 -0.37 -1.33 -26.37
N ASP A 75 0.06 -0.35 -27.16
CA ASP A 75 1.45 -0.14 -27.59
C ASP A 75 2.15 1.04 -26.89
N GLY A 76 1.41 1.84 -26.10
CA GLY A 76 1.96 3.01 -25.43
C GLY A 76 2.87 2.70 -24.23
N PRO A 77 3.41 3.74 -23.56
CA PRO A 77 4.24 3.57 -22.37
C PRO A 77 3.47 2.90 -21.23
N LEU A 78 4.12 1.95 -20.56
CA LEU A 78 3.49 1.06 -19.58
C LEU A 78 4.43 0.79 -18.41
N SER A 79 3.88 0.86 -17.19
CA SER A 79 4.44 0.24 -16.00
C SER A 79 3.58 -0.94 -15.56
N LEU A 80 4.21 -2.04 -15.18
CA LEU A 80 3.59 -3.08 -14.38
C LEU A 80 3.97 -2.81 -12.91
N ALA A 81 3.02 -2.27 -12.15
CA ALA A 81 3.27 -1.70 -10.84
C ALA A 81 3.76 -2.76 -9.83
N THR A 82 4.68 -2.34 -8.96
CA THR A 82 5.05 -3.02 -7.73
C THR A 82 5.26 -1.98 -6.63
N ASP A 83 5.34 -2.42 -5.39
CA ASP A 83 5.50 -1.55 -4.24
C ASP A 83 6.72 -0.63 -4.41
N ASN A 84 6.58 0.60 -3.92
CA ASN A 84 7.60 1.65 -3.98
C ASN A 84 7.96 2.18 -5.38
N MET A 85 7.24 1.81 -6.45
CA MET A 85 7.35 2.53 -7.72
C MET A 85 6.92 4.00 -7.59
N ILE A 86 7.61 4.89 -8.30
CA ILE A 86 7.32 6.32 -8.34
C ILE A 86 7.39 6.85 -9.77
N TRP A 87 6.48 7.77 -10.10
CA TRP A 87 6.40 8.44 -11.39
C TRP A 87 6.52 9.96 -11.21
N ASN A 88 7.52 10.59 -11.82
CA ASN A 88 7.64 12.05 -11.85
C ASN A 88 7.01 12.60 -13.14
N ILE A 89 5.94 13.38 -12.99
CA ILE A 89 5.19 13.95 -14.11
C ILE A 89 5.65 15.38 -14.35
N THR A 90 6.12 15.66 -15.56
CA THR A 90 6.52 17.01 -16.00
C THR A 90 5.96 17.31 -17.39
N LYS A 91 6.08 18.57 -17.84
CA LYS A 91 5.79 18.92 -19.23
C LYS A 91 6.68 18.14 -20.22
N GLY A 92 7.94 17.90 -19.87
CA GLY A 92 8.91 17.21 -20.74
C GLY A 92 8.78 15.69 -20.80
N GLY A 93 8.14 15.06 -19.81
CA GLY A 93 7.99 13.61 -19.79
C GLY A 93 7.52 13.05 -18.44
N ILE A 94 7.33 11.73 -18.42
CA ILE A 94 7.03 10.95 -17.22
C ILE A 94 8.23 10.02 -16.97
N LYS A 95 8.81 10.09 -15.77
CA LYS A 95 9.94 9.24 -15.37
C LYS A 95 9.52 8.25 -14.30
N GLU A 96 9.54 6.97 -14.66
CA GLU A 96 9.38 5.85 -13.74
C GLU A 96 10.69 5.58 -12.97
N ARG A 97 10.61 5.32 -11.67
CA ARG A 97 11.73 4.95 -10.79
C ARG A 97 11.24 4.03 -9.66
N MET A 98 12.18 3.44 -8.93
CA MET A 98 11.93 2.83 -7.62
C MET A 98 12.32 3.80 -6.51
N THR A 99 11.48 3.86 -5.47
CA THR A 99 11.80 4.52 -4.21
C THR A 99 12.58 3.54 -3.35
N VAL A 100 13.69 4.01 -2.78
CA VAL A 100 14.42 3.30 -1.71
C VAL A 100 14.05 3.98 -0.40
N SER A 101 13.16 3.35 0.36
CA SER A 101 12.69 3.82 1.68
C SER A 101 13.25 2.94 2.80
N PRO A 102 13.43 3.47 4.02
CA PRO A 102 13.91 2.66 5.14
C PRO A 102 12.83 1.67 5.61
N ASP A 103 13.19 0.40 5.75
CA ASP A 103 12.29 -0.63 6.31
C ASP A 103 11.94 -0.33 7.78
N ALA A 104 12.91 0.20 8.53
CA ALA A 104 12.74 0.65 9.92
C ALA A 104 12.39 2.15 9.99
N ALA A 105 11.26 2.53 9.41
CA ALA A 105 10.80 3.91 9.35
C ALA A 105 10.38 4.45 10.74
N TRP A 106 10.65 5.73 10.98
CA TRP A 106 10.19 6.49 12.15
C TRP A 106 9.33 7.68 11.71
N SER A 107 8.49 8.20 12.60
CA SER A 107 7.74 9.44 12.33
C SER A 107 8.69 10.62 12.17
N VAL A 108 8.41 11.50 11.20
CA VAL A 108 9.14 12.76 11.00
C VAL A 108 8.27 13.93 11.44
N ALA A 109 8.86 14.88 12.17
CA ALA A 109 8.14 16.07 12.64
C ALA A 109 7.78 17.00 11.48
N GLY A 110 6.50 17.37 11.37
CA GLY A 110 6.02 18.38 10.44
C GLY A 110 6.11 19.81 10.99
N PRO A 111 5.85 20.85 10.17
CA PRO A 111 5.89 22.24 10.60
C PRO A 111 4.71 22.61 11.52
N THR A 112 3.60 21.88 11.42
CA THR A 112 2.41 22.06 12.25
C THR A 112 2.60 21.39 13.60
N LYS A 113 2.43 22.18 14.67
CA LYS A 113 2.37 21.64 16.04
C LYS A 113 1.17 20.69 16.17
N PRO A 114 1.32 19.55 16.86
CA PRO A 114 0.19 18.69 17.19
C PRO A 114 -0.91 19.49 17.92
N PRO A 115 -2.20 19.17 17.71
CA PRO A 115 -3.25 19.76 18.51
C PRO A 115 -3.00 19.47 19.99
N LYS A 116 -3.38 20.42 20.86
CA LYS A 116 -3.32 20.18 22.30
C LYS A 116 -4.26 19.02 22.64
N PRO A 117 -3.89 18.13 23.58
CA PRO A 117 -4.82 17.14 24.11
C PRO A 117 -6.10 17.83 24.61
N PRO A 118 -7.26 17.16 24.56
CA PRO A 118 -8.47 17.64 25.19
C PRO A 118 -8.20 18.02 26.65
N ALA A 119 -8.90 19.04 27.14
CA ALA A 119 -8.74 19.42 28.53
C ALA A 119 -9.10 18.24 29.45
N ARG A 120 -8.38 18.09 30.55
CA ARG A 120 -8.57 16.96 31.46
C ARG A 120 -10.04 16.89 31.91
N GLY A 121 -10.67 15.73 31.73
CA GLY A 121 -12.06 15.50 32.10
C GLY A 121 -13.10 15.92 31.04
N THR A 122 -12.71 16.53 29.91
CA THR A 122 -13.66 16.84 28.83
C THR A 122 -13.97 15.65 27.92
N VAL A 123 -13.14 14.61 27.98
CA VAL A 123 -13.37 13.34 27.30
C VAL A 123 -13.53 12.28 28.38
N PRO A 124 -14.66 11.53 28.42
CA PRO A 124 -14.82 10.42 29.34
C PRO A 124 -13.69 9.40 29.17
N ASP A 125 -13.19 8.89 30.28
CA ASP A 125 -12.21 7.80 30.24
C ASP A 125 -12.90 6.55 29.68
N PRO A 126 -12.44 6.00 28.54
CA PRO A 126 -13.07 4.84 27.93
C PRO A 126 -12.83 3.55 28.75
N ILE A 127 -11.95 3.58 29.76
CA ILE A 127 -11.60 2.42 30.58
C ILE A 127 -12.52 2.36 31.80
N THR A 128 -13.24 1.25 31.94
CA THR A 128 -14.12 0.98 33.08
C THR A 128 -13.33 0.75 34.37
N ASP A 129 -13.99 0.96 35.52
CA ASP A 129 -13.37 0.76 36.83
C ASP A 129 -12.98 -0.71 37.08
N TYR A 130 -13.75 -1.65 36.51
CA TYR A 130 -13.42 -3.07 36.52
C TYR A 130 -12.03 -3.35 35.91
N ILE A 131 -11.73 -2.76 34.75
CA ILE A 131 -10.41 -2.93 34.10
C ILE A 131 -9.31 -2.19 34.89
N LYS A 132 -9.61 -1.02 35.45
CA LYS A 132 -8.66 -0.24 36.26
C LYS A 132 -8.24 -0.97 37.53
N ALA A 133 -9.16 -1.70 38.15
CA ALA A 133 -8.89 -2.48 39.37
C ALA A 133 -7.86 -3.61 39.16
N GLY A 134 -7.64 -4.04 37.92
CA GLY A 134 -6.65 -5.07 37.57
C GLY A 134 -5.22 -4.55 37.35
N ARG A 135 -4.94 -3.27 37.57
CA ARG A 135 -3.58 -2.71 37.40
C ARG A 135 -2.63 -3.28 38.46
N TRP A 136 -1.61 -4.01 38.02
CA TRP A 136 -0.54 -4.50 38.88
C TRP A 136 0.47 -3.39 39.20
N ASP A 137 0.88 -3.27 40.46
CA ASP A 137 1.92 -2.32 40.86
C ASP A 137 3.31 -2.88 40.49
N VAL A 138 4.01 -2.17 39.62
CA VAL A 138 5.37 -2.51 39.14
C VAL A 138 6.41 -1.45 39.54
N ASN A 139 6.08 -0.57 40.49
CA ASN A 139 6.96 0.54 40.88
C ASN A 139 8.30 0.07 41.45
N ASP A 140 8.35 -1.12 42.05
CA ASP A 140 9.57 -1.78 42.49
C ASP A 140 10.55 -2.06 41.34
N ALA A 141 10.04 -2.39 40.14
CA ALA A 141 10.85 -2.69 38.97
C ALA A 141 11.25 -1.45 38.15
N GLN A 142 10.30 -0.54 37.88
CA GLN A 142 10.54 0.62 36.99
C GLN A 142 10.81 1.94 37.72
N GLY A 143 10.52 2.01 39.03
CA GLY A 143 10.63 3.22 39.84
C GLY A 143 12.03 3.87 39.81
N PRO A 144 13.13 3.11 39.93
CA PRO A 144 14.48 3.66 39.85
C PRO A 144 14.76 4.37 38.51
N MET A 145 14.42 3.72 37.39
CA MET A 145 14.58 4.29 36.04
C MET A 145 13.75 5.56 35.86
N ILE A 146 12.50 5.59 36.33
CA ILE A 146 11.65 6.79 36.28
C ILE A 146 12.28 7.93 37.08
N LYS A 147 12.80 7.66 38.27
CA LYS A 147 13.42 8.67 39.13
C LYS A 147 14.67 9.27 38.50
N GLU A 148 15.51 8.43 37.89
CA GLU A 148 16.70 8.84 37.17
C GLU A 148 16.36 9.71 35.96
N PHE A 149 15.47 9.23 35.08
CA PHE A 149 15.02 9.97 33.91
C PHE A 149 14.42 11.34 34.26
N LYS A 150 13.58 11.39 35.31
CA LYS A 150 13.01 12.67 35.78
C LYS A 150 14.09 13.65 36.23
N LYS A 151 15.11 13.17 36.95
CA LYS A 151 16.23 13.99 37.41
C LYS A 151 17.03 14.53 36.23
N GLU A 152 17.36 13.69 35.25
CA GLU A 152 18.13 14.08 34.06
C GLU A 152 17.41 15.16 33.22
N HIS A 153 16.08 15.08 33.13
CA HIS A 153 15.28 15.99 32.31
C HIS A 153 14.61 17.13 33.10
N ASN A 154 14.98 17.36 34.36
CA ASN A 154 14.39 18.40 35.24
C ASN A 154 12.84 18.32 35.31
N MET A 155 12.30 17.12 35.30
CA MET A 155 10.87 16.86 35.40
C MET A 155 10.43 16.84 36.87
N LYS A 156 9.24 17.35 37.14
CA LYS A 156 8.59 17.24 38.47
C LYS A 156 8.11 15.81 38.74
#